data_AF-A0A9X8DJU2-F1
#
_entry.id   AF-A0A9X8DJU2-F1
#
_cell.length_a   1.000
_cell.length_b   1.000
_cell.length_c   1.000
_cell.angle_alpha   90.00
_cell.angle_beta   90.00
_cell.angle_gamma   90.00
#
_symmetry.space_group_name_H-M   'P 1'
#
loop_
_entity.id
_entity.type
_entity.pdbx_description
1 polymer ?
#
loop_
_entity_poly.entity_id
_entity_poly.type
_entity_poly.pdbx_seq_one_letter_code
_entity_poly.pdbx_strand_id
1 'polypeptide(L)'
;MLGWGDKSMGFIRELCLANESEGGGVVVILSHRPKDELDMEIRTMVLLRGTKVICCTGNPLFAADLLKVSVHRARSITIMSTHPETSMSDDALVRVLLTLKSLVSHIVADVGQLDNKQFMRMIGGDILEALVSRHIVGRLVVLCSRSPHLGRVYNALLGFGGHEFYLNEWPECVGVPFGDLYTHFDSAIPIGLRTKYDPIAPRGDAIIVLAEDNDSYTALLHPVQIPWSDYHRSFQKQPLPPPPRRILLCGWRRDLHTILHLLQHLSQPGTVVDLVNPTDIDERLDTFRADGLDLDSLTNLNVAHIVGNSASKRQLTNVHVASYDCIMVVTDKDHEGEPMGSDSHILKSVMLLRSLELKQSRRVFHQVPCVAEVLDTRTQKTIAHNPLIDGTAEWINSNDLVCYAILHRV
;
A
#
# COMPACT_ATOMS: atom_id res chain seq x y z
N MET A 1 17.24 -4.10 -10.03
CA MET A 1 15.86 -3.87 -10.50
C MET A 1 15.74 -4.35 -11.95
N LEU A 2 14.79 -5.24 -12.22
CA LEU A 2 14.49 -5.77 -13.55
C LEU A 2 13.12 -5.23 -13.99
N GLY A 3 13.10 -4.60 -15.16
CA GLY A 3 11.89 -3.95 -15.70
C GLY A 3 11.83 -2.45 -15.41
N TRP A 4 10.90 -1.77 -16.09
CA TRP A 4 10.56 -0.36 -15.87
C TRP A 4 9.06 -0.15 -16.07
N GLY A 5 8.41 0.57 -15.16
CA GLY A 5 7.00 0.97 -15.23
C GLY A 5 6.71 2.18 -14.34
N ASP A 6 5.43 2.47 -14.08
CA ASP A 6 5.00 3.70 -13.38
C ASP A 6 5.50 3.79 -11.93
N LYS A 7 5.77 2.64 -11.32
CA LYS A 7 6.31 2.52 -9.94
C LYS A 7 7.82 2.71 -9.86
N SER A 8 8.55 2.60 -10.98
CA SER A 8 10.02 2.65 -11.02
C SER A 8 10.57 3.89 -10.33
N MET A 9 10.01 5.06 -10.65
CA MET A 9 10.52 6.33 -10.17
C MET A 9 10.32 6.52 -8.67
N GLY A 10 9.15 6.10 -8.15
CA GLY A 10 8.89 6.06 -6.71
C GLY A 10 9.88 5.12 -6.03
N PHE A 11 9.99 3.88 -6.51
CA PHE A 11 10.87 2.88 -5.94
C PHE A 11 12.34 3.31 -5.87
N ILE A 12 12.90 3.88 -6.94
CA ILE A 12 14.30 4.34 -6.97
C ILE A 12 14.51 5.47 -5.97
N ARG A 13 13.57 6.41 -5.85
CA ARG A 13 13.65 7.52 -4.90
C ARG A 13 13.72 7.04 -3.46
N GLU A 14 12.84 6.12 -3.09
CA GLU A 14 12.81 5.56 -1.72
C GLU A 14 14.03 4.69 -1.44
N LEU A 15 14.51 3.92 -2.42
CA LEU A 15 15.72 3.13 -2.28
C LEU A 15 16.97 4.02 -2.10
N CYS A 16 17.02 5.18 -2.74
CA CYS A 16 18.10 6.15 -2.51
C CYS A 16 18.02 6.78 -1.11
N LEU A 17 16.82 6.99 -0.59
CA LEU A 17 16.60 7.49 0.77
C LEU A 17 17.04 6.45 1.81
N ALA A 18 16.61 5.20 1.66
CA ALA A 18 16.99 4.10 2.56
C ALA A 18 18.50 3.83 2.60
N ASN A 19 19.21 4.00 1.47
CA ASN A 19 20.67 3.82 1.44
C ASN A 19 21.45 5.04 1.97
N GLU A 20 20.81 6.16 2.30
CA GLU A 20 21.50 7.39 2.71
C GLU A 20 22.33 7.17 3.98
N SER A 21 21.80 6.42 4.95
CA SER A 21 22.49 6.09 6.20
C SER A 21 23.69 5.15 6.02
N GLU A 22 23.66 4.31 4.99
CA GLU A 22 24.81 3.47 4.58
C GLU A 22 25.89 4.25 3.78
N GLY A 23 25.70 5.56 3.56
CA GLY A 23 26.58 6.39 2.73
C GLY A 23 26.32 6.23 1.22
N GLY A 24 25.17 5.66 0.85
CA GLY A 24 24.76 5.35 -0.51
C GLY A 24 24.94 3.86 -0.87
N GLY A 25 24.29 3.44 -1.95
CA GLY A 25 24.39 2.06 -2.48
C GLY A 25 24.69 2.00 -3.97
N VAL A 26 24.56 0.81 -4.56
CA VAL A 26 24.59 0.63 -6.02
C VAL A 26 23.29 -0.01 -6.48
N VAL A 27 22.58 0.68 -7.37
CA VAL A 27 21.31 0.21 -7.95
C VAL A 27 21.51 0.01 -9.44
N VAL A 28 21.38 -1.23 -9.91
CA VAL A 28 21.45 -1.56 -11.34
C VAL A 28 20.05 -1.82 -11.88
N ILE A 29 19.72 -1.17 -13.00
CA ILE A 29 18.42 -1.23 -13.66
C ILE A 29 18.59 -1.87 -15.03
N LEU A 30 17.93 -3.00 -15.26
CA LEU A 30 17.87 -3.66 -16.58
C LEU A 30 16.48 -3.47 -17.18
N SER A 31 16.38 -2.81 -18.33
CA SER A 31 15.10 -2.65 -19.02
C SER A 31 15.24 -2.59 -20.55
N HIS A 32 14.12 -2.69 -21.25
CA HIS A 32 14.06 -2.48 -22.70
C HIS A 32 14.23 -1.02 -23.13
N ARG A 33 14.08 -0.05 -22.20
CA ARG A 33 14.18 1.36 -22.52
C ARG A 33 15.64 1.77 -22.79
N PRO A 34 15.86 2.77 -23.67
CA PRO A 34 17.19 3.31 -23.92
C PRO A 34 17.80 3.87 -22.64
N LYS A 35 19.06 3.54 -22.39
CA LYS A 35 19.81 4.00 -21.21
C LYS A 35 19.75 5.52 -21.03
N ASP A 36 19.99 6.28 -22.10
CA ASP A 36 20.13 7.74 -22.03
C ASP A 36 18.82 8.42 -21.60
N GLU A 37 17.68 7.87 -21.99
CA GLU A 37 16.36 8.35 -21.54
C GLU A 37 16.17 8.13 -20.04
N LEU A 38 16.48 6.93 -19.55
CA LEU A 38 16.35 6.59 -18.13
C LEU A 38 17.30 7.42 -17.28
N ASP A 39 18.55 7.57 -17.71
CA ASP A 39 19.53 8.38 -17.00
C ASP A 39 19.07 9.84 -16.90
N MET A 40 18.48 10.40 -17.96
CA MET A 40 17.94 11.77 -17.94
C MET A 40 16.72 11.89 -17.00
N GLU A 41 15.80 10.93 -17.06
CA GLU A 41 14.58 10.91 -16.23
C GLU A 41 14.93 10.82 -14.74
N ILE A 42 15.84 9.91 -14.38
CA ILE A 42 16.30 9.71 -13.00
C ILE A 42 17.02 10.95 -12.48
N ARG A 43 17.94 11.53 -13.26
CA ARG A 43 18.65 12.76 -12.89
C ARG A 43 17.73 13.94 -12.64
N THR A 44 16.60 13.99 -13.35
CA THR A 44 15.66 15.11 -13.24
C THR A 44 14.77 14.98 -12.01
N MET A 45 14.41 13.76 -11.63
CA MET A 45 13.34 13.52 -10.64
C MET A 45 13.82 12.92 -9.31
N VAL A 46 15.05 12.41 -9.21
CA VAL A 46 15.56 11.69 -8.03
C VAL A 46 16.82 12.33 -7.49
N LEU A 47 16.79 12.61 -6.19
CA LEU A 47 18.00 12.92 -5.42
C LEU A 47 18.68 11.60 -5.04
N LEU A 48 19.90 11.40 -5.56
CA LEU A 48 20.58 10.11 -5.45
C LEU A 48 21.14 9.79 -4.05
N ARG A 49 21.34 10.80 -3.18
CA ARG A 49 21.76 10.60 -1.78
C ARG A 49 22.94 9.61 -1.62
N GLY A 50 24.02 9.82 -2.38
CA GLY A 50 25.19 8.94 -2.42
C GLY A 50 25.02 7.64 -3.23
N THR A 51 23.79 7.24 -3.53
CA THR A 51 23.50 6.02 -4.31
C THR A 51 23.89 6.17 -5.78
N LYS A 52 24.63 5.19 -6.30
CA LYS A 52 24.98 5.10 -7.71
C LYS A 52 23.93 4.29 -8.47
N VAL A 53 23.19 4.95 -9.36
CA VAL A 53 22.22 4.28 -10.25
C VAL A 53 22.86 4.01 -11.61
N ILE A 54 22.76 2.77 -12.09
CA ILE A 54 23.33 2.30 -13.36
C ILE A 54 22.22 1.73 -14.23
N CYS A 55 21.87 2.44 -15.31
CA CYS A 55 20.90 1.96 -16.30
C CYS A 55 21.58 1.11 -17.38
N CYS A 56 20.98 -0.04 -17.69
CA CYS A 56 21.40 -0.96 -18.72
C CYS A 56 20.21 -1.33 -19.60
N THR A 57 20.39 -1.21 -20.92
CA THR A 57 19.43 -1.74 -21.89
C THR A 57 19.66 -3.24 -22.09
N GLY A 58 18.59 -4.03 -22.04
CA GLY A 58 18.59 -5.47 -22.26
C GLY A 58 17.25 -6.12 -21.88
N ASN A 59 17.15 -7.44 -22.04
CA ASN A 59 15.94 -8.22 -21.76
C ASN A 59 16.20 -9.20 -20.59
N PRO A 60 15.45 -9.11 -19.48
CA PRO A 60 15.63 -10.02 -18.34
C PRO A 60 15.30 -11.48 -18.65
N LEU A 61 14.69 -11.79 -19.80
CA LEU A 61 14.48 -13.15 -20.31
C LEU A 61 15.77 -13.81 -20.85
N PHE A 62 16.83 -13.04 -21.08
CA PHE A 62 18.10 -13.54 -21.60
C PHE A 62 19.16 -13.59 -20.50
N ALA A 63 19.69 -14.79 -20.24
CA ALA A 63 20.72 -15.00 -19.23
C ALA A 63 21.98 -14.13 -19.44
N ALA A 64 22.37 -13.88 -20.70
CA ALA A 64 23.51 -13.01 -21.02
C ALA A 64 23.31 -11.57 -20.53
N ASP A 65 22.09 -11.03 -20.65
CA ASP A 65 21.76 -9.67 -20.20
C ASP A 65 21.69 -9.60 -18.67
N LEU A 66 21.24 -10.66 -18.01
CA LEU A 66 21.28 -10.78 -16.55
C LEU A 66 22.73 -10.84 -16.01
N LEU A 67 23.62 -11.57 -16.70
CA LEU A 67 25.04 -11.63 -16.33
C LEU A 67 25.75 -10.28 -16.56
N LYS A 68 25.39 -9.54 -17.61
CA LYS A 68 25.88 -8.18 -17.87
C LYS A 68 25.64 -7.24 -16.69
N VAL A 69 24.52 -7.40 -15.98
CA VAL A 69 24.18 -6.60 -14.79
C VAL A 69 24.62 -7.24 -13.47
N SER A 70 25.47 -8.28 -13.52
CA SER A 70 26.00 -8.99 -12.36
C SER A 70 24.93 -9.50 -11.39
N VAL A 71 23.82 -10.04 -11.92
CA VAL A 71 22.66 -10.46 -11.10
C VAL A 71 23.03 -11.42 -9.97
N HIS A 72 24.03 -12.28 -10.19
CA HIS A 72 24.53 -13.28 -9.24
C HIS A 72 25.29 -12.69 -8.03
N ARG A 73 25.60 -11.39 -8.04
CA ARG A 73 26.27 -10.67 -6.94
C ARG A 73 25.33 -9.70 -6.22
N ALA A 74 24.09 -9.56 -6.68
CA ALA A 74 23.14 -8.64 -6.09
C ALA A 74 22.65 -9.16 -4.73
N ARG A 75 22.57 -8.27 -3.73
CA ARG A 75 21.97 -8.61 -2.42
C ARG A 75 20.50 -9.00 -2.54
N SER A 76 19.80 -8.37 -3.47
CA SER A 76 18.38 -8.55 -3.75
C SER A 76 18.08 -8.15 -5.19
N ILE A 77 17.09 -8.81 -5.80
CA ILE A 77 16.63 -8.53 -7.16
C ILE A 77 15.14 -8.23 -7.13
N THR A 78 14.80 -7.00 -7.43
CA THR A 78 13.41 -6.59 -7.56
C THR A 78 12.93 -6.73 -9.00
N ILE A 79 11.88 -7.51 -9.23
CA ILE A 79 11.19 -7.64 -10.53
C ILE A 79 9.94 -6.77 -10.48
N MET A 80 9.91 -5.75 -11.33
CA MET A 80 8.80 -4.80 -11.42
C MET A 80 7.84 -5.21 -12.54
N SER A 81 6.55 -4.99 -12.32
CA SER A 81 5.56 -5.11 -13.39
C SER A 81 5.81 -4.06 -14.48
N THR A 82 5.94 -4.51 -15.73
CA THR A 82 6.25 -3.66 -16.89
C THR A 82 5.07 -3.49 -17.84
N HIS A 83 3.92 -4.11 -17.55
CA HIS A 83 2.77 -4.14 -18.45
C HIS A 83 1.47 -3.76 -17.70
N PRO A 84 0.60 -2.92 -18.29
CA PRO A 84 -0.68 -2.56 -17.67
C PRO A 84 -1.65 -3.75 -17.55
N GLU A 85 -1.52 -4.75 -18.43
CA GLU A 85 -2.23 -6.03 -18.28
C GLU A 85 -1.50 -6.95 -17.31
N THR A 86 -2.18 -7.31 -16.22
CA THR A 86 -1.62 -8.07 -15.09
C THR A 86 -1.23 -9.49 -15.49
N SER A 87 -2.03 -10.15 -16.33
CA SER A 87 -1.76 -11.52 -16.81
C SER A 87 -0.47 -11.59 -17.61
N MET A 88 -0.26 -10.66 -18.56
CA MET A 88 0.98 -10.59 -19.34
C MET A 88 2.20 -10.26 -18.48
N SER A 89 2.02 -9.39 -17.48
CA SER A 89 3.08 -9.07 -16.52
C SER A 89 3.47 -10.30 -15.69
N ASP A 90 2.48 -11.07 -15.23
CA ASP A 90 2.73 -12.29 -14.45
C ASP A 90 3.41 -13.37 -15.30
N ASP A 91 3.00 -13.56 -16.56
CA ASP A 91 3.66 -14.48 -17.49
C ASP A 91 5.14 -14.12 -17.74
N ALA A 92 5.43 -12.82 -17.88
CA ALA A 92 6.80 -12.35 -18.01
C ALA A 92 7.61 -12.59 -16.73
N LEU A 93 7.01 -12.33 -15.56
CA LEU A 93 7.61 -12.57 -14.25
C LEU A 93 7.96 -14.04 -14.05
N VAL A 94 7.06 -14.97 -14.41
CA VAL A 94 7.33 -16.42 -14.39
C VAL A 94 8.58 -16.76 -15.21
N ARG A 95 8.66 -16.23 -16.44
CA ARG A 95 9.78 -16.54 -17.33
C ARG A 95 11.10 -16.00 -16.79
N VAL A 96 11.10 -14.77 -16.24
CA VAL A 96 12.28 -14.19 -15.60
C VAL A 96 12.71 -15.02 -14.38
N LEU A 97 11.76 -15.46 -13.54
CA LEU A 97 12.05 -16.33 -12.39
C LEU A 97 12.71 -17.64 -12.82
N LEU A 98 12.23 -18.27 -13.90
CA LEU A 98 12.83 -19.50 -14.43
C LEU A 98 14.27 -19.27 -14.93
N THR A 99 14.58 -18.09 -15.47
CA THR A 99 15.95 -17.72 -15.85
C THR A 99 16.85 -17.46 -14.63
N LEU A 100 16.28 -16.95 -13.52
CA LEU A 100 17.03 -16.58 -12.32
C LEU A 100 17.28 -17.73 -11.32
N LYS A 101 16.45 -18.79 -11.33
CA LYS A 101 16.36 -19.81 -10.27
C LYS A 101 17.69 -20.51 -9.88
N SER A 102 18.73 -20.44 -10.71
CA SER A 102 20.05 -21.01 -10.44
C SER A 102 21.15 -20.00 -10.06
N LEU A 103 20.85 -18.70 -10.07
CA LEU A 103 21.88 -17.65 -10.04
C LEU A 103 21.87 -16.81 -8.76
N VAL A 104 20.81 -16.87 -7.94
CA VAL A 104 20.50 -15.81 -6.96
C VAL A 104 19.83 -16.35 -5.70
N SER A 105 19.99 -15.62 -4.58
CA SER A 105 19.50 -16.02 -3.25
C SER A 105 18.21 -15.32 -2.81
N HIS A 106 17.88 -14.16 -3.36
CA HIS A 106 16.72 -13.38 -2.92
C HIS A 106 16.11 -12.52 -4.04
N ILE A 107 14.82 -12.71 -4.27
CA ILE A 107 14.04 -12.06 -5.31
C ILE A 107 12.77 -11.49 -4.68
N VAL A 108 12.51 -10.21 -4.94
CA VAL A 108 11.25 -9.56 -4.58
C VAL A 108 10.49 -9.29 -5.87
N ALA A 109 9.23 -9.70 -5.95
CA ALA A 109 8.45 -9.52 -7.17
C ALA A 109 7.05 -8.97 -6.89
N ASP A 110 6.66 -7.98 -7.68
CA ASP A 110 5.28 -7.47 -7.72
C ASP A 110 4.43 -8.33 -8.65
N VAL A 111 3.54 -9.12 -8.06
CA VAL A 111 2.61 -10.01 -8.76
C VAL A 111 1.29 -9.28 -8.98
N GLY A 112 0.83 -9.26 -10.23
CA GLY A 112 -0.38 -8.56 -10.65
C GLY A 112 -1.65 -9.17 -10.09
N GLN A 113 -1.76 -10.51 -10.11
CA GLN A 113 -2.95 -11.23 -9.64
C GLN A 113 -2.70 -12.04 -8.36
N LEU A 114 -3.68 -12.01 -7.46
CA LEU A 114 -3.61 -12.75 -6.20
C LEU A 114 -3.54 -14.26 -6.42
N ASP A 115 -4.30 -14.78 -7.39
CA ASP A 115 -4.38 -16.22 -7.69
C ASP A 115 -3.04 -16.79 -8.16
N ASN A 116 -2.26 -15.97 -8.88
CA ASN A 116 -0.94 -16.37 -9.37
C ASN A 116 0.09 -16.45 -8.23
N LYS A 117 -0.15 -15.82 -7.07
CA LYS A 117 0.82 -15.78 -5.97
C LYS A 117 1.26 -17.16 -5.49
N GLN A 118 0.34 -18.12 -5.38
CA GLN A 118 0.67 -19.48 -4.94
C GLN A 118 1.51 -20.22 -5.99
N PHE A 119 1.16 -20.05 -7.27
CA PHE A 119 1.93 -20.60 -8.39
C PHE A 119 3.34 -20.01 -8.45
N MET A 120 3.47 -18.69 -8.29
CA MET A 120 4.77 -18.02 -8.23
C MET A 120 5.64 -18.56 -7.11
N ARG A 121 5.08 -18.76 -5.92
CA ARG A 121 5.80 -19.38 -4.79
C ARG A 121 6.25 -20.80 -5.08
N MET A 122 5.48 -21.58 -5.84
CA MET A 122 5.89 -22.92 -6.28
C MET A 122 7.10 -22.87 -7.22
N ILE A 123 7.17 -21.88 -8.09
CA ILE A 123 8.29 -21.70 -9.03
C ILE A 123 9.51 -21.12 -8.33
N GLY A 124 9.34 -20.05 -7.57
CA GLY A 124 10.42 -19.34 -6.89
C GLY A 124 10.96 -20.07 -5.67
N GLY A 125 10.13 -20.85 -4.96
CA GLY A 125 10.52 -21.45 -3.68
C GLY A 125 10.84 -20.38 -2.64
N ASP A 126 11.75 -20.69 -1.72
CA ASP A 126 12.10 -19.83 -0.58
C ASP A 126 12.87 -18.56 -0.96
N ILE A 127 13.39 -18.48 -2.19
CA ILE A 127 14.12 -17.30 -2.67
C ILE A 127 13.20 -16.19 -3.17
N LEU A 128 11.89 -16.44 -3.32
CA LEU A 128 10.93 -15.47 -3.86
C LEU A 128 9.98 -14.92 -2.80
N GLU A 129 10.07 -13.62 -2.57
CA GLU A 129 9.08 -12.82 -1.87
C GLU A 129 8.10 -12.19 -2.86
N ALA A 130 6.94 -12.83 -3.02
CA ALA A 130 5.87 -12.38 -3.90
C ALA A 130 4.89 -11.45 -3.16
N LEU A 131 4.79 -10.21 -3.64
CA LEU A 131 3.86 -9.20 -3.15
C LEU A 131 2.74 -8.99 -4.16
N VAL A 132 1.51 -8.85 -3.68
CA VAL A 132 0.36 -8.49 -4.54
C VAL A 132 -0.02 -7.07 -4.15
N SER A 133 0.66 -6.14 -4.79
CA SER A 133 0.64 -4.71 -4.48
C SER A 133 -0.77 -4.12 -4.46
N ARG A 134 -1.58 -4.50 -5.44
CA ARG A 134 -2.98 -4.10 -5.54
C ARG A 134 -3.79 -4.52 -4.32
N HIS A 135 -3.57 -5.73 -3.81
CA HIS A 135 -4.30 -6.19 -2.64
C HIS A 135 -3.93 -5.39 -1.37
N ILE A 136 -2.66 -4.97 -1.22
CA ILE A 136 -2.23 -4.11 -0.09
C ILE A 136 -2.99 -2.78 -0.11
N VAL A 137 -3.06 -2.14 -1.27
CA VAL A 137 -3.78 -0.88 -1.44
C VAL A 137 -5.27 -1.04 -1.13
N GLY A 138 -5.92 -2.08 -1.66
CA GLY A 138 -7.35 -2.33 -1.38
C GLY A 138 -7.62 -2.48 0.12
N ARG A 139 -6.73 -3.16 0.85
CA ARG A 139 -6.81 -3.25 2.31
C ARG A 139 -6.65 -1.89 2.99
N LEU A 140 -5.71 -1.07 2.54
CA LEU A 140 -5.51 0.28 3.09
C LEU A 140 -6.74 1.16 2.87
N VAL A 141 -7.38 1.13 1.69
CA VAL A 141 -8.64 1.85 1.43
C VAL A 141 -9.71 1.45 2.46
N VAL A 142 -9.87 0.15 2.74
CA VAL A 142 -10.81 -0.35 3.74
C VAL A 142 -10.44 0.05 5.17
N LEU A 143 -9.15 0.06 5.51
CA LEU A 143 -8.71 0.45 6.86
C LEU A 143 -8.91 1.95 7.10
N CYS A 144 -8.59 2.79 6.12
CA CYS A 144 -8.81 4.23 6.19
C CYS A 144 -10.30 4.61 6.17
N SER A 145 -11.15 3.80 5.54
CA SER A 145 -12.60 4.06 5.52
C SER A 145 -13.25 4.01 6.92
N ARG A 146 -12.57 3.36 7.88
CA ARG A 146 -13.04 3.18 9.25
C ARG A 146 -12.46 4.17 10.25
N SER A 147 -11.32 4.77 9.92
CA SER A 147 -10.59 5.63 10.83
C SER A 147 -9.94 6.72 9.99
N PRO A 148 -10.58 7.90 9.93
CA PRO A 148 -10.02 9.04 9.20
C PRO A 148 -8.60 9.32 9.67
N HIS A 149 -7.73 9.75 8.75
CA HIS A 149 -6.31 10.08 8.95
C HIS A 149 -5.37 8.88 9.07
N LEU A 150 -5.88 7.64 9.08
CA LEU A 150 -5.03 6.46 9.18
C LEU A 150 -4.17 6.27 7.92
N GLY A 151 -4.59 6.77 6.76
CA GLY A 151 -3.81 6.79 5.54
C GLY A 151 -2.56 7.68 5.66
N ARG A 152 -2.64 8.80 6.38
CA ARG A 152 -1.45 9.61 6.69
C ARG A 152 -0.47 8.86 7.59
N VAL A 153 -0.98 8.12 8.57
CA VAL A 153 -0.17 7.27 9.45
C VAL A 153 0.50 6.14 8.66
N TYR A 154 -0.24 5.44 7.80
CA TYR A 154 0.33 4.39 6.97
C TYR A 154 1.36 4.92 5.96
N ASN A 155 1.10 6.07 5.33
CA ASN A 155 2.09 6.70 4.44
C ASN A 155 3.38 7.06 5.19
N ALA A 156 3.28 7.55 6.43
CA ALA A 156 4.45 7.86 7.25
C ALA A 156 5.20 6.61 7.70
N LEU A 157 4.51 5.55 8.13
CA LEU A 157 5.13 4.33 8.66
C LEU A 157 5.68 3.39 7.58
N LEU A 158 5.08 3.38 6.39
CA LEU A 158 5.54 2.53 5.29
C LEU A 158 6.67 3.20 4.50
N GLY A 159 6.67 4.53 4.43
CA GLY A 159 7.74 5.28 3.77
C GLY A 159 9.06 5.21 4.50
N PHE A 160 10.15 5.58 3.79
CA PHE A 160 11.51 5.59 4.34
C PHE A 160 11.91 6.96 4.92
N GLY A 161 10.91 7.75 5.28
CA GLY A 161 11.09 9.11 5.80
C GLY A 161 10.45 9.23 7.17
N GLY A 162 11.22 9.62 8.17
CA GLY A 162 10.75 9.71 9.55
C GLY A 162 11.03 8.41 10.30
N HIS A 163 10.00 7.75 10.83
CA HIS A 163 10.17 6.55 11.64
C HIS A 163 9.70 5.28 10.92
N GLU A 164 10.52 4.23 10.98
CA GLU A 164 10.35 2.96 10.28
C GLU A 164 10.37 1.76 11.24
N PHE A 165 10.08 0.57 10.69
CA PHE A 165 10.14 -0.69 11.41
C PHE A 165 11.55 -1.29 11.40
N TYR A 166 12.13 -1.48 12.58
CA TYR A 166 13.39 -2.21 12.73
C TYR A 166 13.23 -3.43 13.63
N LEU A 167 14.09 -4.41 13.39
CA LEU A 167 14.07 -5.69 14.10
C LEU A 167 15.49 -6.06 14.53
N ASN A 168 15.74 -6.06 15.84
CA ASN A 168 17.04 -6.42 16.41
C ASN A 168 16.90 -7.20 17.72
N GLU A 169 17.93 -7.97 18.06
CA GLU A 169 18.04 -8.69 19.33
C GLU A 169 18.73 -7.79 20.37
N TRP A 170 18.17 -7.73 21.57
CA TRP A 170 18.64 -6.87 22.66
C TRP A 170 18.82 -7.71 23.93
N PRO A 171 20.06 -8.18 24.23
CA PRO A 171 20.34 -8.98 25.42
C PRO A 171 19.90 -8.32 26.73
N GLU A 172 19.95 -6.99 26.80
CA GLU A 172 19.55 -6.16 27.93
C GLU A 172 18.05 -6.28 28.24
N CYS A 173 17.24 -6.58 27.23
CA CYS A 173 15.79 -6.69 27.34
C CYS A 173 15.29 -8.12 27.59
N VAL A 174 16.19 -9.10 27.74
CA VAL A 174 15.80 -10.49 27.98
C VAL A 174 15.09 -10.63 29.33
N GLY A 175 13.88 -11.19 29.31
CA GLY A 175 13.04 -11.35 30.50
C GLY A 175 12.27 -10.11 30.92
N VAL A 176 12.49 -8.94 30.28
CA VAL A 176 11.68 -7.74 30.51
C VAL A 176 10.26 -7.99 29.96
N PRO A 177 9.20 -7.78 30.77
CA PRO A 177 7.83 -7.91 30.28
C PRO A 177 7.60 -6.99 29.08
N PHE A 178 6.86 -7.46 28.06
CA PHE A 178 6.57 -6.69 26.85
C PHE A 178 5.92 -5.34 27.18
N GLY A 179 5.03 -5.34 28.17
CA GLY A 179 4.37 -4.14 28.67
C GLY A 179 5.32 -3.09 29.26
N ASP A 180 6.54 -3.47 29.64
CA ASP A 180 7.56 -2.59 30.23
C ASP A 180 8.70 -2.25 29.26
N LEU A 181 8.75 -2.88 28.08
CA LEU A 181 9.83 -2.65 27.09
C LEU A 181 9.94 -1.20 26.66
N TYR A 182 8.82 -0.47 26.59
CA TYR A 182 8.82 0.94 26.22
C TYR A 182 9.66 1.83 27.16
N THR A 183 9.94 1.36 28.38
CA THR A 183 10.81 2.08 29.33
C THR A 183 12.30 1.86 29.06
N HIS A 184 12.67 0.93 28.19
CA HIS A 184 14.06 0.58 27.88
C HIS A 184 14.57 1.21 26.58
N PHE A 185 13.75 2.00 25.89
CA PHE A 185 14.11 2.71 24.67
C PHE A 185 13.72 4.18 24.81
N ASP A 186 14.68 5.09 24.62
CA ASP A 186 14.42 6.54 24.62
C ASP A 186 14.03 7.08 23.23
N SER A 187 14.54 6.44 22.19
CA SER A 187 14.47 6.87 20.79
C SER A 187 13.77 5.84 19.90
N ALA A 188 13.10 4.85 20.50
CA ALA A 188 12.34 3.84 19.78
C ALA A 188 11.09 3.38 20.55
N ILE A 189 10.08 2.92 19.83
CA ILE A 189 8.82 2.42 20.40
C ILE A 189 8.70 0.92 20.09
N PRO A 190 8.83 0.03 21.07
CA PRO A 190 8.58 -1.40 20.89
C PRO A 190 7.11 -1.67 20.54
N ILE A 191 6.88 -2.43 19.48
CA ILE A 191 5.53 -2.76 18.98
C ILE A 191 5.27 -4.26 18.86
N GLY A 192 6.30 -5.11 18.97
CA GLY A 192 6.14 -6.55 18.88
C GLY A 192 7.43 -7.33 19.10
N LEU A 193 7.32 -8.65 19.10
CA LEU A 193 8.43 -9.59 19.23
C LEU A 193 8.40 -10.59 18.07
N ARG A 194 9.56 -10.91 17.48
CA ARG A 194 9.69 -12.03 16.53
C ARG A 194 9.86 -13.32 17.33
N THR A 195 8.74 -13.87 17.80
CA THR A 195 8.70 -15.09 18.59
C THR A 195 7.65 -16.08 18.08
N LYS A 196 7.82 -17.37 18.40
CA LYS A 196 6.83 -18.42 18.16
C LYS A 196 5.85 -18.59 19.33
N TYR A 197 6.10 -17.91 20.45
CA TYR A 197 5.34 -18.02 21.69
C TYR A 197 4.51 -16.77 21.94
N ASP A 198 3.73 -16.76 23.01
CA ASP A 198 3.06 -15.53 23.44
C ASP A 198 4.10 -14.43 23.72
N PRO A 199 3.88 -13.20 23.25
CA PRO A 199 4.84 -12.09 23.35
C PRO A 199 4.84 -11.49 24.77
N ILE A 200 5.15 -12.32 25.77
CA ILE A 200 5.16 -11.93 27.19
C ILE A 200 6.45 -11.19 27.54
N ALA A 201 7.60 -11.70 27.09
CA ALA A 201 8.92 -11.12 27.30
C ALA A 201 9.90 -11.70 26.27
N PRO A 202 10.92 -10.94 25.81
CA PRO A 202 11.96 -11.47 24.93
C PRO A 202 12.78 -12.56 25.62
N ARG A 203 13.02 -13.68 24.94
CA ARG A 203 13.90 -14.77 25.42
C ARG A 203 15.20 -14.87 24.61
N GLY A 204 15.71 -13.71 24.18
CA GLY A 204 16.65 -13.59 23.06
C GLY A 204 15.92 -13.44 21.71
N ASP A 205 14.58 -13.31 21.74
CA ASP A 205 13.79 -12.97 20.55
C ASP A 205 14.11 -11.54 20.10
N ALA A 206 14.08 -11.32 18.78
CA ALA A 206 14.24 -9.99 18.24
C ALA A 206 13.00 -9.12 18.53
N ILE A 207 13.22 -7.86 18.89
CA ILE A 207 12.20 -6.87 19.21
C ILE A 207 11.93 -6.04 17.97
N ILE A 208 10.65 -5.92 17.60
CA ILE A 208 10.19 -5.03 16.54
C ILE A 208 9.96 -3.65 17.17
N VAL A 209 10.64 -2.62 16.67
CA VAL A 209 10.51 -1.24 17.14
C VAL A 209 10.15 -0.31 15.99
N LEU A 210 9.54 0.83 16.33
CA LEU A 210 9.51 2.03 15.49
C LEU A 210 10.65 2.96 15.92
N ALA A 211 11.55 3.32 15.01
CA ALA A 211 12.67 4.24 15.26
C ALA A 211 12.96 5.08 14.01
N GLU A 212 13.76 6.15 14.13
CA GLU A 212 14.09 7.03 12.98
C GLU A 212 15.00 6.35 11.96
N ASP A 213 16.00 5.61 12.43
CA ASP A 213 16.92 4.83 11.59
C ASP A 213 17.41 3.57 12.34
N ASN A 214 18.07 2.64 11.64
CA ASN A 214 18.56 1.39 12.20
C ASN A 214 19.66 1.56 13.27
N ASP A 215 20.38 2.67 13.26
CA ASP A 215 21.47 3.02 14.18
C ASP A 215 21.11 4.16 15.16
N SER A 216 19.88 4.67 15.08
CA SER A 216 19.40 5.81 15.88
C SER A 216 18.93 5.44 17.30
N TYR A 217 18.87 4.16 17.65
CA TYR A 217 18.29 3.68 18.91
C TYR A 217 19.10 2.55 19.53
N THR A 218 19.06 2.47 20.86
CA THR A 218 19.66 1.37 21.64
C THR A 218 18.78 0.99 22.82
N ALA A 219 18.90 -0.25 23.29
CA ALA A 219 18.29 -0.67 24.54
C ALA A 219 19.12 -0.17 25.74
N LEU A 220 18.46 0.49 26.68
CA LEU A 220 19.07 0.96 27.91
C LEU A 220 19.14 -0.18 28.94
N LEU A 221 20.27 -0.27 29.65
CA LEU A 221 20.48 -1.26 30.71
C LEU A 221 19.51 -1.11 31.90
N HIS A 222 18.99 0.10 32.11
CA HIS A 222 18.07 0.42 33.18
C HIS A 222 16.87 1.19 32.61
N PRO A 223 15.65 0.96 33.13
CA PRO A 223 14.46 1.63 32.63
C PRO A 223 14.54 3.15 32.87
N VAL A 224 14.12 3.91 31.86
CA VAL A 224 13.95 5.36 31.96
C VAL A 224 12.91 5.68 33.02
N GLN A 225 13.24 6.60 33.91
CA GLN A 225 12.30 7.12 34.90
C GLN A 225 11.31 8.05 34.20
N ILE A 226 10.11 7.56 33.94
CA ILE A 226 9.03 8.36 33.37
C ILE A 226 8.33 9.09 34.54
N PRO A 227 8.28 10.44 34.56
CA PRO A 227 7.66 11.19 35.64
C PRO A 227 6.19 10.76 35.86
N TRP A 228 5.89 10.24 37.04
CA TRP A 228 4.59 9.68 37.39
C TRP A 228 3.45 10.73 37.50
N SER A 229 3.77 12.02 37.55
CA SER A 229 2.80 13.09 37.85
C SER A 229 1.70 13.29 36.81
N ASP A 230 1.86 12.79 35.59
CA ASP A 230 0.90 12.98 34.48
C ASP A 230 0.06 11.73 34.15
N TYR A 231 0.19 10.63 34.90
CA TYR A 231 -0.32 9.30 34.53
C TYR A 231 -1.84 9.09 34.64
N HIS A 232 -2.56 9.81 35.52
CA HIS A 232 -3.91 9.38 35.93
C HIS A 232 -5.07 9.83 35.03
N ARG A 233 -4.90 10.78 34.10
CA ARG A 233 -6.01 11.25 33.24
C ARG A 233 -6.04 10.64 31.83
N SER A 234 -4.95 10.03 31.36
CA SER A 234 -4.71 9.83 29.92
C SER A 234 -5.02 8.43 29.39
N PHE A 235 -5.31 7.44 30.26
CA PHE A 235 -5.48 6.04 29.88
C PHE A 235 -6.89 5.47 30.10
N GLN A 236 -7.91 6.33 30.29
CA GLN A 236 -9.29 5.84 30.19
C GLN A 236 -9.52 5.42 28.74
N LYS A 237 -9.58 4.10 28.52
CA LYS A 237 -9.89 3.51 27.22
C LYS A 237 -11.23 4.08 26.75
N GLN A 238 -11.17 5.02 25.81
CA GLN A 238 -12.37 5.54 25.18
C GLN A 238 -12.95 4.44 24.28
N PRO A 239 -14.29 4.32 24.21
CA PRO A 239 -14.89 3.42 23.24
C PRO A 239 -14.46 3.87 21.84
N LEU A 240 -14.03 2.91 21.02
CA LEU A 240 -13.75 3.18 19.62
C LEU A 240 -15.03 3.70 18.94
N PRO A 241 -14.92 4.63 17.98
CA PRO A 241 -16.07 5.04 17.18
C PRO A 241 -16.71 3.81 16.53
N PRO A 242 -18.05 3.77 16.41
CA PRO A 242 -18.71 2.66 15.76
C PRO A 242 -18.27 2.57 14.29
N PRO A 243 -18.13 1.35 13.74
CA PRO A 243 -17.80 1.19 12.34
C PRO A 243 -18.91 1.74 11.43
N PRO A 244 -18.57 2.15 10.19
CA PRO A 244 -19.57 2.65 9.24
C PRO A 244 -20.60 1.56 8.93
N ARG A 245 -21.88 1.95 8.86
CA ARG A 245 -23.01 1.07 8.56
C ARG A 245 -23.58 1.29 7.16
N ARG A 246 -23.40 2.47 6.59
CA ARG A 246 -23.72 2.77 5.19
C ARG A 246 -22.48 3.26 4.47
N ILE A 247 -22.01 2.47 3.50
CA ILE A 247 -20.79 2.74 2.74
C ILE A 247 -21.18 2.97 1.28
N LEU A 248 -20.75 4.10 0.72
CA LEU A 248 -20.85 4.35 -0.71
C LEU A 248 -19.53 3.94 -1.37
N LEU A 249 -19.55 2.90 -2.22
CA LEU A 249 -18.37 2.42 -2.94
C LEU A 249 -18.51 2.78 -4.42
N CYS A 250 -17.64 3.67 -4.90
CA CYS A 250 -17.63 4.16 -6.27
C CYS A 250 -16.45 3.58 -7.05
N GLY A 251 -16.71 2.98 -8.21
CA GLY A 251 -15.70 2.36 -9.08
C GLY A 251 -15.84 0.84 -9.19
N TRP A 252 -15.20 0.25 -10.20
CA TRP A 252 -15.22 -1.19 -10.47
C TRP A 252 -13.81 -1.74 -10.68
N ARG A 253 -13.12 -2.00 -9.57
CA ARG A 253 -11.74 -2.51 -9.52
C ARG A 253 -11.70 -4.02 -9.81
N ARG A 254 -10.61 -4.55 -10.40
CA ARG A 254 -10.52 -6.00 -10.73
C ARG A 254 -10.59 -6.93 -9.50
N ASP A 255 -10.02 -6.54 -8.37
CA ASP A 255 -10.00 -7.33 -7.13
C ASP A 255 -11.01 -6.83 -6.09
N LEU A 256 -12.12 -6.25 -6.54
CA LEU A 256 -13.16 -5.67 -5.67
C LEU A 256 -13.74 -6.70 -4.70
N HIS A 257 -13.77 -7.99 -5.08
CA HIS A 257 -14.20 -9.07 -4.19
C HIS A 257 -13.35 -9.13 -2.89
N THR A 258 -12.04 -8.86 -2.97
CA THR A 258 -11.16 -8.84 -1.79
C THR A 258 -11.48 -7.70 -0.83
N ILE A 259 -11.86 -6.54 -1.38
CA ILE A 259 -12.32 -5.38 -0.60
C ILE A 259 -13.62 -5.72 0.13
N LEU A 260 -14.57 -6.33 -0.56
CA LEU A 260 -15.85 -6.76 0.03
C LEU A 260 -15.64 -7.83 1.11
N HIS A 261 -14.77 -8.82 0.89
CA HIS A 261 -14.41 -9.81 1.92
C HIS A 261 -13.80 -9.17 3.17
N LEU A 262 -12.89 -8.20 3.00
CA LEU A 262 -12.32 -7.51 4.16
C LEU A 262 -13.37 -6.66 4.88
N LEU A 263 -14.21 -5.93 4.14
CA LEU A 263 -15.33 -5.19 4.73
C LEU A 263 -16.26 -6.12 5.51
N GLN A 264 -16.56 -7.30 4.99
CA GLN A 264 -17.39 -8.32 5.66
C GLN A 264 -16.81 -8.74 7.01
N HIS A 265 -15.49 -8.91 7.08
CA HIS A 265 -14.81 -9.27 8.32
C HIS A 265 -14.81 -8.13 9.36
N LEU A 266 -14.76 -6.88 8.91
CA LEU A 266 -14.61 -5.71 9.79
C LEU A 266 -15.94 -5.01 10.13
N SER A 267 -17.02 -5.31 9.42
CA SER A 267 -18.31 -4.62 9.56
C SER A 267 -19.24 -5.30 10.56
N GLN A 268 -20.16 -4.52 11.13
CA GLN A 268 -21.23 -5.06 11.97
C GLN A 268 -22.34 -5.68 11.10
N PRO A 269 -23.13 -6.64 11.63
CA PRO A 269 -24.33 -7.14 10.97
C PRO A 269 -25.27 -6.03 10.50
N GLY A 270 -25.76 -6.15 9.26
CA GLY A 270 -26.68 -5.19 8.65
C GLY A 270 -26.02 -3.96 8.03
N THR A 271 -24.70 -3.98 7.84
CA THR A 271 -23.98 -2.92 7.11
C THR A 271 -24.34 -2.99 5.63
N VAL A 272 -24.62 -1.85 5.01
CA VAL A 272 -25.00 -1.73 3.59
C VAL A 272 -23.87 -1.09 2.80
N VAL A 273 -23.50 -1.69 1.68
CA VAL A 273 -22.58 -1.15 0.69
C VAL A 273 -23.37 -0.83 -0.57
N ASP A 274 -23.55 0.45 -0.87
CA ASP A 274 -24.13 0.91 -2.14
C ASP A 274 -22.99 1.02 -3.17
N LEU A 275 -22.95 0.07 -4.11
CA LEU A 275 -21.91 -0.06 -5.13
C LEU A 275 -22.30 0.64 -6.44
N VAL A 276 -21.66 1.79 -6.69
CA VAL A 276 -21.86 2.64 -7.87
C VAL A 276 -20.78 2.38 -8.91
N ASN A 277 -21.17 1.86 -10.06
CA ASN A 277 -20.32 1.75 -11.24
C ASN A 277 -21.17 1.59 -12.52
N PRO A 278 -20.60 1.75 -13.74
CA PRO A 278 -21.37 1.68 -14.99
C PRO A 278 -21.63 0.25 -15.48
N THR A 279 -20.91 -0.76 -14.98
CA THR A 279 -21.02 -2.17 -15.42
C THR A 279 -22.41 -2.73 -15.16
N ASP A 280 -22.93 -3.61 -16.02
CA ASP A 280 -24.25 -4.21 -15.82
C ASP A 280 -24.29 -5.10 -14.56
N ILE A 281 -25.45 -5.20 -13.90
CA ILE A 281 -25.58 -5.96 -12.64
C ILE A 281 -25.28 -7.45 -12.86
N ASP A 282 -25.74 -8.04 -13.96
CA ASP A 282 -25.53 -9.46 -14.22
C ASP A 282 -24.04 -9.76 -14.44
N GLU A 283 -23.33 -8.90 -15.20
CA GLU A 283 -21.87 -9.01 -15.37
C GLU A 283 -21.13 -8.89 -14.03
N ARG A 284 -21.57 -7.99 -13.13
CA ARG A 284 -20.97 -7.86 -11.80
C ARG A 284 -21.11 -9.14 -10.99
N LEU A 285 -22.31 -9.72 -10.96
CA LEU A 285 -22.61 -10.93 -10.21
C LEU A 285 -21.81 -12.12 -10.75
N ASP A 286 -21.71 -12.25 -12.07
CA ASP A 286 -20.91 -13.31 -12.70
C ASP A 286 -19.41 -13.13 -12.42
N THR A 287 -18.92 -11.89 -12.43
CA THR A 287 -17.52 -11.58 -12.04
C THR A 287 -17.26 -11.98 -10.59
N PHE A 288 -18.13 -11.61 -9.65
CA PHE A 288 -17.95 -11.99 -8.24
C PHE A 288 -17.96 -13.52 -8.06
N ARG A 289 -18.87 -14.23 -8.73
CA ARG A 289 -18.92 -15.70 -8.68
C ARG A 289 -17.65 -16.33 -9.26
N ALA A 290 -17.15 -15.81 -10.38
CA ALA A 290 -15.90 -16.27 -10.99
C ALA A 290 -14.70 -16.06 -10.06
N ASP A 291 -14.69 -14.94 -9.33
CA ASP A 291 -13.69 -14.62 -8.30
C ASP A 291 -13.91 -15.36 -6.97
N GLY A 292 -14.91 -16.24 -6.87
CA GLY A 292 -15.20 -17.04 -5.68
C GLY A 292 -15.94 -16.31 -4.56
N LEU A 293 -16.52 -15.13 -4.84
CA LEU A 293 -17.37 -14.39 -3.91
C LEU A 293 -18.86 -14.61 -4.23
N ASP A 294 -19.55 -15.32 -3.34
CA ASP A 294 -21.00 -15.35 -3.32
C ASP A 294 -21.54 -14.25 -2.39
N LEU A 295 -22.23 -13.26 -2.97
CA LEU A 295 -22.78 -12.13 -2.20
C LEU A 295 -23.86 -12.57 -1.21
N ASP A 296 -24.60 -13.65 -1.50
CA ASP A 296 -25.66 -14.16 -0.63
C ASP A 296 -25.08 -14.86 0.62
N SER A 297 -23.81 -15.26 0.58
CA SER A 297 -23.09 -15.86 1.70
C SER A 297 -22.59 -14.84 2.74
N LEU A 298 -22.66 -13.54 2.43
CA LEU A 298 -22.19 -12.47 3.30
C LEU A 298 -23.15 -12.28 4.49
N THR A 299 -22.64 -12.44 5.71
CA THR A 299 -23.47 -12.35 6.92
C THR A 299 -23.56 -10.96 7.53
N ASN A 300 -22.58 -10.09 7.25
CA ASN A 300 -22.50 -8.75 7.85
C ASN A 300 -22.84 -7.65 6.85
N LEU A 301 -22.51 -7.86 5.58
CA LEU A 301 -22.74 -6.92 4.49
C LEU A 301 -23.97 -7.26 3.67
N ASN A 302 -24.68 -6.22 3.27
CA ASN A 302 -25.62 -6.25 2.16
C ASN A 302 -25.09 -5.36 1.04
N VAL A 303 -24.86 -5.92 -0.15
CA VAL A 303 -24.34 -5.18 -1.31
C VAL A 303 -25.49 -4.79 -2.22
N ALA A 304 -25.79 -3.50 -2.28
CA ALA A 304 -26.79 -2.94 -3.16
C ALA A 304 -26.13 -2.35 -4.41
N HIS A 305 -26.74 -2.56 -5.57
CA HIS A 305 -26.15 -2.18 -6.86
C HIS A 305 -26.78 -0.90 -7.41
N ILE A 306 -25.94 0.05 -7.80
CA ILE A 306 -26.34 1.27 -8.48
C ILE A 306 -25.59 1.33 -9.81
N VAL A 307 -26.34 1.34 -10.92
CA VAL A 307 -25.77 1.46 -12.27
C VAL A 307 -25.62 2.93 -12.62
N GLY A 308 -24.37 3.39 -12.69
CA GLY A 308 -24.05 4.78 -13.02
C GLY A 308 -22.57 5.11 -12.89
N ASN A 309 -22.13 6.12 -13.64
CA ASN A 309 -20.78 6.65 -13.56
C ASN A 309 -20.68 7.68 -12.43
N SER A 310 -19.81 7.43 -11.45
CA SER A 310 -19.57 8.32 -10.30
C SER A 310 -19.02 9.70 -10.69
N ALA A 311 -18.44 9.83 -11.89
CA ALA A 311 -18.00 11.11 -12.45
C ALA A 311 -19.10 11.83 -13.27
N SER A 312 -20.33 11.32 -13.28
CA SER A 312 -21.48 11.88 -14.00
C SER A 312 -22.57 12.39 -13.07
N LYS A 313 -22.72 13.72 -12.99
CA LYS A 313 -23.74 14.37 -12.16
C LYS A 313 -25.16 13.90 -12.46
N ARG A 314 -25.46 13.60 -13.74
CA ARG A 314 -26.79 13.17 -14.18
C ARG A 314 -27.13 11.76 -13.68
N GLN A 315 -26.14 10.90 -13.49
CA GLN A 315 -26.34 9.51 -13.06
C GLN A 315 -26.30 9.34 -11.54
N LEU A 316 -25.77 10.32 -10.81
CA LEU A 316 -25.74 10.34 -9.34
C LEU A 316 -26.92 11.09 -8.69
N THR A 317 -27.94 11.50 -9.44
CA THR A 317 -29.01 12.36 -8.89
C THR A 317 -29.81 11.73 -7.75
N ASN A 318 -29.92 10.40 -7.74
CA ASN A 318 -30.68 9.67 -6.73
C ASN A 318 -29.83 9.23 -5.52
N VAL A 319 -28.51 9.51 -5.55
CA VAL A 319 -27.60 9.14 -4.46
C VAL A 319 -27.61 10.25 -3.41
N HIS A 320 -28.12 9.95 -2.23
CA HIS A 320 -28.09 10.85 -1.08
C HIS A 320 -26.74 10.70 -0.34
N VAL A 321 -25.70 11.37 -0.84
CA VAL A 321 -24.32 11.34 -0.32
C VAL A 321 -24.27 11.63 1.19
N ALA A 322 -25.08 12.59 1.66
CA ALA A 322 -25.08 12.97 3.08
C ALA A 322 -25.68 11.93 4.05
N SER A 323 -26.21 10.79 3.56
CA SER A 323 -26.69 9.69 4.43
C SER A 323 -25.70 8.54 4.60
N TYR A 324 -24.53 8.61 3.98
CA TYR A 324 -23.48 7.60 4.16
C TYR A 324 -22.60 7.95 5.33
N ASP A 325 -22.07 6.91 5.99
CA ASP A 325 -21.08 7.05 7.05
C ASP A 325 -19.66 7.12 6.48
N CYS A 326 -19.47 6.58 5.27
CA CYS A 326 -18.20 6.60 4.56
C CYS A 326 -18.38 6.51 3.04
N ILE A 327 -17.48 7.16 2.31
CA ILE A 327 -17.35 7.10 0.86
C ILE A 327 -15.98 6.48 0.52
N MET A 328 -15.97 5.53 -0.39
CA MET A 328 -14.78 4.91 -0.94
C MET A 328 -14.79 5.10 -2.45
N VAL A 329 -13.78 5.77 -3.00
CA VAL A 329 -13.63 5.98 -4.45
C VAL A 329 -12.38 5.24 -4.90
N VAL A 330 -12.57 4.18 -5.68
CA VAL A 330 -11.50 3.29 -6.17
C VAL A 330 -11.36 3.39 -7.67
N THR A 331 -10.21 3.00 -8.19
CA THR A 331 -9.97 2.97 -9.64
C THR A 331 -10.90 1.98 -10.35
N ASP A 332 -11.34 2.36 -11.54
CA ASP A 332 -12.07 1.48 -12.46
C ASP A 332 -11.11 0.61 -13.28
N LYS A 333 -11.40 -0.68 -13.43
CA LYS A 333 -10.59 -1.67 -14.17
C LYS A 333 -10.27 -1.21 -15.59
N ASP A 334 -11.16 -0.44 -16.20
CA ASP A 334 -11.05 0.04 -17.58
C ASP A 334 -10.06 1.22 -17.72
N HIS A 335 -9.74 1.88 -16.61
CA HIS A 335 -8.86 3.05 -16.55
C HIS A 335 -7.50 2.76 -15.87
N GLU A 336 -7.28 1.55 -15.36
CA GLU A 336 -6.02 1.17 -14.68
C GLU A 336 -4.78 1.27 -15.57
N GLY A 337 -4.93 1.13 -16.89
CA GLY A 337 -3.81 1.17 -17.84
C GLY A 337 -3.24 2.57 -18.10
N GLU A 338 -3.92 3.62 -17.65
CA GLU A 338 -3.48 5.01 -17.81
C GLU A 338 -3.62 5.75 -16.47
N PRO A 339 -2.58 5.72 -15.60
CA PRO A 339 -2.66 6.22 -14.22
C PRO A 339 -3.20 7.66 -14.11
N MET A 340 -2.72 8.57 -14.95
CA MET A 340 -3.18 9.97 -14.97
C MET A 340 -4.67 10.11 -15.38
N GLY A 341 -5.12 9.27 -16.31
CA GLY A 341 -6.51 9.22 -16.76
C GLY A 341 -7.43 8.71 -15.65
N SER A 342 -7.03 7.63 -14.98
CA SER A 342 -7.70 7.10 -13.78
C SER A 342 -7.81 8.15 -12.69
N ASP A 343 -6.70 8.80 -12.32
CA ASP A 343 -6.69 9.80 -11.25
C ASP A 343 -7.60 11.00 -11.57
N SER A 344 -7.66 11.40 -12.84
CA SER A 344 -8.56 12.46 -13.30
C SER A 344 -10.03 12.09 -13.09
N HIS A 345 -10.40 10.82 -13.32
CA HIS A 345 -11.75 10.32 -13.07
C HIS A 345 -12.07 10.26 -11.57
N ILE A 346 -11.13 9.77 -10.74
CA ILE A 346 -11.29 9.71 -9.29
C ILE A 346 -11.46 11.11 -8.71
N LEU A 347 -10.58 12.04 -9.09
CA LEU A 347 -10.66 13.43 -8.67
C LEU A 347 -12.01 14.05 -9.05
N LYS A 348 -12.48 13.82 -10.27
CA LYS A 348 -13.79 14.30 -10.73
C LYS A 348 -14.95 13.68 -9.94
N SER A 349 -14.87 12.38 -9.63
CA SER A 349 -15.86 11.67 -8.82
C SER A 349 -15.92 12.26 -7.40
N VAL A 350 -14.78 12.43 -6.74
CA VAL A 350 -14.69 13.04 -5.39
C VAL A 350 -15.28 14.46 -5.40
N MET A 351 -14.87 15.32 -6.34
CA MET A 351 -15.37 16.70 -6.42
C MET A 351 -16.89 16.75 -6.65
N LEU A 352 -17.42 15.84 -7.46
CA LEU A 352 -18.85 15.76 -7.72
C LEU A 352 -19.62 15.29 -6.48
N LEU A 353 -19.13 14.28 -5.77
CA LEU A 353 -19.72 13.79 -4.53
C LEU A 353 -19.75 14.88 -3.46
N ARG A 354 -18.67 15.65 -3.31
CA ARG A 354 -18.63 16.83 -2.43
C ARG A 354 -19.62 17.92 -2.85
N SER A 355 -19.76 18.17 -4.15
CA SER A 355 -20.75 19.13 -4.65
C SER A 355 -22.20 18.69 -4.36
N LEU A 356 -22.48 17.38 -4.41
CA LEU A 356 -23.78 16.81 -4.09
C LEU A 356 -24.06 16.86 -2.58
N GLU A 357 -23.08 16.46 -1.76
CA GLU A 357 -23.13 16.54 -0.30
C GLU A 357 -23.45 17.96 0.17
N LEU A 358 -22.73 18.98 -0.33
CA LEU A 358 -22.98 20.38 0.01
C LEU A 358 -24.40 20.87 -0.34
N LYS A 359 -25.02 20.31 -1.40
CA LYS A 359 -26.40 20.66 -1.79
C LYS A 359 -27.44 19.95 -0.94
N GLN A 360 -27.14 18.74 -0.49
CA GLN A 360 -28.02 17.90 0.32
C GLN A 360 -27.99 18.35 1.80
N SER A 361 -26.81 18.70 2.30
CA SER A 361 -26.57 19.16 3.66
C SER A 361 -26.95 20.64 3.81
N ARG A 362 -28.24 20.92 4.01
CA ARG A 362 -28.75 22.30 4.18
C ARG A 362 -28.55 22.90 5.58
N ARG A 363 -28.11 22.13 6.59
CA ARG A 363 -28.18 22.57 8.01
C ARG A 363 -27.04 22.14 8.95
N VAL A 364 -26.18 21.18 8.57
CA VAL A 364 -25.08 20.71 9.42
C VAL A 364 -23.80 20.59 8.58
N PHE A 365 -22.71 21.22 9.01
CA PHE A 365 -21.38 20.99 8.47
C PHE A 365 -20.87 19.64 8.98
N HIS A 366 -21.36 18.56 8.39
CA HIS A 366 -20.79 17.23 8.54
C HIS A 366 -20.26 16.79 7.18
N GLN A 367 -18.95 16.60 7.09
CA GLN A 367 -18.30 16.08 5.91
C GLN A 367 -18.13 14.58 6.11
N VAL A 368 -18.84 13.79 5.31
CA VAL A 368 -18.73 12.33 5.30
C VAL A 368 -17.28 11.96 5.00
N PRO A 369 -16.62 11.12 5.82
CA PRO A 369 -15.31 10.59 5.52
C PRO A 369 -15.25 10.01 4.11
N CYS A 370 -14.28 10.47 3.31
CA CYS A 370 -14.08 9.98 1.95
C CYS A 370 -12.64 9.51 1.82
N VAL A 371 -12.46 8.29 1.33
CA VAL A 371 -11.15 7.73 1.00
C VAL A 371 -11.11 7.55 -0.51
N ALA A 372 -10.04 8.03 -1.14
CA ALA A 372 -9.88 7.97 -2.57
C ALA A 372 -8.50 7.43 -2.94
N GLU A 373 -8.47 6.54 -3.92
CA GLU A 373 -7.25 5.97 -4.47
C GLU A 373 -6.60 6.95 -5.46
N VAL A 374 -5.27 7.07 -5.45
CA VAL A 374 -4.49 7.83 -6.44
C VAL A 374 -3.34 6.94 -6.90
N LEU A 375 -3.19 6.78 -8.21
CA LEU A 375 -2.16 5.94 -8.80
C LEU A 375 -0.88 6.74 -9.09
N ASP A 376 -0.99 7.94 -9.66
CA ASP A 376 0.18 8.70 -10.11
C ASP A 376 0.71 9.66 -9.02
N THR A 377 2.01 9.53 -8.75
CA THR A 377 2.69 10.35 -7.73
C THR A 377 2.71 11.85 -8.06
N ARG A 378 2.62 12.24 -9.35
CA ARG A 378 2.53 13.65 -9.78
C ARG A 378 1.14 14.20 -9.52
N THR A 379 0.09 13.40 -9.72
CA THR A 379 -1.28 13.76 -9.31
C THR A 379 -1.31 13.99 -7.80
N GLN A 380 -0.71 13.10 -7.01
CA GLN A 380 -0.64 13.26 -5.56
C GLN A 380 0.06 14.56 -5.15
N LYS A 381 1.18 14.91 -5.77
CA LYS A 381 1.85 16.21 -5.54
C LYS A 381 0.93 17.38 -5.87
N THR A 382 0.17 17.31 -6.96
CA THR A 382 -0.77 18.35 -7.36
C THR A 382 -1.89 18.53 -6.33
N ILE A 383 -2.42 17.41 -5.81
CA ILE A 383 -3.41 17.40 -4.74
C ILE A 383 -2.85 18.06 -3.47
N ALA A 384 -1.66 17.66 -3.03
CA ALA A 384 -1.03 18.17 -1.81
C ALA A 384 -0.73 19.69 -1.87
N HIS A 385 -0.43 20.24 -3.04
CA HIS A 385 -0.21 21.69 -3.22
C HIS A 385 -1.53 22.49 -3.29
N ASN A 386 -2.68 21.81 -3.34
CA ASN A 386 -3.98 22.45 -3.38
C ASN A 386 -4.82 22.08 -2.15
N PRO A 387 -4.81 22.91 -1.08
CA PRO A 387 -5.53 22.63 0.16
C PRO A 387 -7.04 22.39 -0.03
N LEU A 388 -7.65 22.99 -1.07
CA LEU A 388 -9.06 22.80 -1.38
C LEU A 388 -9.35 21.40 -1.92
N ILE A 389 -8.39 20.74 -2.56
CA ILE A 389 -8.52 19.37 -3.05
C ILE A 389 -8.04 18.39 -1.98
N ASP A 390 -6.91 18.67 -1.34
CA ASP A 390 -6.37 17.83 -0.27
C ASP A 390 -7.41 17.60 0.86
N GLY A 391 -8.13 18.64 1.27
CA GLY A 391 -9.17 18.54 2.30
C GLY A 391 -10.46 17.81 1.88
N THR A 392 -10.60 17.37 0.63
CA THR A 392 -11.85 16.73 0.17
C THR A 392 -11.89 15.23 0.39
N ALA A 393 -10.74 14.57 0.51
CA ALA A 393 -10.67 13.14 0.76
C ALA A 393 -9.35 12.79 1.43
N GLU A 394 -9.29 11.61 2.02
CA GLU A 394 -8.05 10.96 2.37
C GLU A 394 -7.52 10.24 1.12
N TRP A 395 -6.48 10.83 0.52
CA TRP A 395 -5.88 10.36 -0.72
C TRP A 395 -4.81 9.30 -0.44
N ILE A 396 -5.07 8.07 -0.89
CA ILE A 396 -4.17 6.93 -0.75
C ILE A 396 -3.36 6.79 -2.03
N ASN A 397 -2.06 7.04 -1.94
CA ASN A 397 -1.15 6.89 -3.08
C ASN A 397 -0.72 5.43 -3.24
N SER A 398 -1.40 4.73 -4.14
CA SER A 398 -1.21 3.32 -4.40
C SER A 398 0.21 2.99 -4.80
N ASN A 399 0.81 3.75 -5.73
CA ASN A 399 2.12 3.39 -6.27
C ASN A 399 3.24 3.61 -5.25
N ASP A 400 3.21 4.69 -4.46
CA ASP A 400 4.24 4.90 -3.41
C ASP A 400 4.12 3.82 -2.31
N LEU A 401 2.91 3.52 -1.84
CA LEU A 401 2.67 2.47 -0.84
C LEU A 401 3.15 1.09 -1.29
N VAL A 402 3.01 0.83 -2.58
CA VAL A 402 3.52 -0.39 -3.20
C VAL A 402 5.05 -0.38 -3.23
N CYS A 403 5.66 0.74 -3.62
CA CYS A 403 7.12 0.87 -3.60
C CYS A 403 7.67 0.62 -2.19
N TYR A 404 7.02 1.17 -1.16
CA TYR A 404 7.35 0.94 0.24
C TYR A 404 7.27 -0.54 0.62
N ALA A 405 6.14 -1.20 0.31
CA ALA A 405 5.96 -2.61 0.64
C ALA A 405 6.99 -3.52 -0.05
N ILE A 406 7.40 -3.18 -1.28
CA ILE A 406 8.45 -3.88 -2.02
C ILE A 406 9.81 -3.61 -1.38
N LEU A 407 10.13 -2.36 -1.05
CA LEU A 407 11.43 -1.96 -0.54
C LEU A 407 11.71 -2.49 0.87
N HIS A 408 10.71 -2.61 1.74
CA HIS A 408 10.81 -3.32 3.03
C HIS A 408 11.17 -4.82 2.90
N ARG A 409 11.16 -5.36 1.68
CA ARG A 409 11.58 -6.74 1.37
C ARG A 409 12.89 -6.80 0.59
N VAL A 410 13.50 -5.67 0.22
CA VAL A 410 14.73 -5.62 -0.60
C VAL A 410 15.94 -5.49 0.29
#